data_AF-A0A9P6ZIS4-F1
#
_entry.id   AF-A0A9P6ZIS4-F1
#
_cell.length_a   1.000
_cell.length_b   1.000
_cell.length_c   1.000
_cell.angle_alpha   90.00
_cell.angle_beta   90.00
_cell.angle_gamma   90.00
#
_symmetry.space_group_name_H-M   'P 1'
#
loop_
_entity.id
_entity.type
_entity.pdbx_description
1 polymer ?
#
loop_
_entity_poly.entity_id
_entity_poly.type
_entity_poly.pdbx_seq_one_letter_code
_entity_poly.pdbx_strand_id
1 'polypeptide(L)'
;MNTEIPALDCREVLQYLADRLGSLSHFLDGINDVIQINHLEDRELQYHGRKIIALTEAARMTLKREGVALYLFVLCPEELLPYKSAYFKLLVSIRRRRPAFPADLRDRIASLLSALESNFVIRCGGVDTRAQLGIEELLVPKNPLVACETTTQTAADAAAISTAQKSYAASDVMLRT
;
A
#
# COMPACT_ATOMS: atom_id res chain seq x y z
N MET A 1 -10.83 25.49 -10.15
CA MET A 1 -11.88 24.98 -9.25
C MET A 1 -11.30 25.00 -7.86
N ASN A 2 -11.84 25.82 -6.96
CA ASN A 2 -11.35 25.90 -5.58
C ASN A 2 -11.81 24.64 -4.86
N THR A 3 -10.89 23.72 -4.57
CA THR A 3 -11.14 22.58 -3.70
C THR A 3 -11.13 23.09 -2.27
N GLU A 4 -12.30 23.51 -1.79
CA GLU A 4 -12.51 23.73 -0.37
C GLU A 4 -12.38 22.37 0.32
N ILE A 5 -11.25 22.16 0.97
CA ILE A 5 -11.04 21.03 1.87
C ILE A 5 -12.19 21.04 2.88
N PRO A 6 -12.94 19.94 3.07
CA PRO A 6 -14.00 19.90 4.06
C PRO A 6 -13.41 20.27 5.41
N ALA A 7 -14.04 21.20 6.14
CA ALA A 7 -13.63 21.57 7.48
C ALA A 7 -13.83 20.36 8.41
N LEU A 8 -12.86 19.44 8.42
CA LEU A 8 -12.89 18.19 9.20
C LEU A 8 -12.95 18.45 10.70
N ASP A 9 -12.80 19.70 11.15
CA ASP A 9 -13.02 20.14 12.53
C ASP A 9 -14.47 20.35 12.90
N CYS A 10 -15.35 20.57 11.94
CA CYS A 10 -16.76 20.68 12.20
C CYS A 10 -17.36 19.29 12.39
N ARG A 11 -17.96 19.06 13.57
CA ARG A 11 -18.66 17.80 13.87
C ARG A 11 -19.77 17.49 12.87
N GLU A 12 -20.50 18.52 12.42
CA GLU A 12 -21.58 18.37 11.44
C GLU A 12 -21.05 17.89 10.09
N VAL A 13 -19.90 18.42 9.65
CA VAL A 13 -19.22 17.99 8.42
C VAL A 13 -18.77 16.53 8.53
N LEU A 14 -18.21 16.13 9.66
CA LEU A 14 -17.81 14.73 9.88
C LEU A 14 -19.01 13.78 9.88
N GLN A 15 -20.11 14.16 10.53
CA GLN A 15 -21.33 13.36 10.55
C GLN A 15 -21.91 13.24 9.14
N TYR A 16 -22.00 14.36 8.42
CA TYR A 16 -22.46 14.40 7.03
C TYR A 16 -21.63 13.47 6.13
N LEU A 17 -20.29 13.50 6.24
CA LEU A 17 -19.41 12.60 5.49
C LEU A 17 -19.61 11.14 5.90
N ALA A 18 -19.75 10.85 7.19
CA ALA A 18 -20.02 9.50 7.68
C ALA A 18 -21.35 8.95 7.13
N ASP A 19 -22.40 9.78 7.09
CA ASP A 19 -23.71 9.41 6.56
C ASP A 19 -23.63 9.12 5.05
N ARG A 20 -22.89 9.95 4.28
CA ARG A 20 -22.65 9.70 2.85
C ARG A 20 -21.89 8.40 2.61
N LEU A 21 -20.84 8.14 3.38
CA LEU A 21 -20.07 6.89 3.30
C LEU A 21 -20.86 5.68 3.83
N GLY A 22 -21.92 5.92 4.61
CA GLY A 22 -22.85 4.91 5.13
C GLY A 22 -23.89 4.41 4.12
N SER A 23 -24.01 5.08 2.97
CA SER A 23 -25.00 4.77 1.92
C SER A 23 -24.34 4.61 0.55
N LEU A 24 -24.67 3.54 -0.20
CA LEU A 24 -24.18 3.37 -1.58
C LEU A 24 -24.57 4.53 -2.49
N SER A 25 -25.76 5.11 -2.31
CA SER A 25 -26.27 6.20 -3.16
C SER A 25 -25.38 7.44 -3.16
N HIS A 26 -24.63 7.67 -2.08
CA HIS A 26 -23.76 8.84 -1.90
C HIS A 26 -22.30 8.47 -1.67
N PHE A 27 -21.98 7.18 -1.76
CA PHE A 27 -20.69 6.64 -1.38
C PHE A 27 -19.56 7.19 -2.24
N LEU A 28 -19.75 7.24 -3.56
CA LEU A 28 -18.71 7.70 -4.49
C LEU A 28 -18.33 9.16 -4.24
N ASP A 29 -19.32 10.01 -4.02
CA ASP A 29 -19.06 11.40 -3.69
C ASP A 29 -18.39 11.55 -2.32
N GLY A 30 -18.87 10.80 -1.32
CA GLY A 30 -18.25 10.80 0.02
C GLY A 30 -16.79 10.35 -0.03
N ILE A 31 -16.45 9.36 -0.86
CA ILE A 31 -15.06 8.95 -1.11
C ILE A 31 -14.27 10.05 -1.80
N ASN A 32 -14.84 10.72 -2.81
CA ASN A 32 -14.18 11.83 -3.49
C ASN A 32 -13.86 12.99 -2.55
N ASP A 33 -14.73 13.29 -1.60
CA ASP A 33 -14.48 14.29 -0.55
C ASP A 33 -13.34 13.86 0.37
N VAL A 34 -13.29 12.59 0.76
CA VAL A 34 -12.19 12.06 1.61
C VAL A 34 -10.88 11.94 0.83
N ILE A 35 -10.89 11.66 -0.48
CA ILE A 35 -9.68 11.58 -1.31
C ILE A 35 -8.96 12.95 -1.40
N GLN A 36 -9.65 14.05 -1.10
CA GLN A 36 -9.04 15.38 -1.02
C GLN A 36 -7.91 15.46 0.02
N ILE A 37 -7.74 14.46 0.90
CA ILE A 37 -6.57 14.34 1.79
C ILE A 37 -5.23 14.39 1.05
N ASN A 38 -5.19 14.07 -0.24
CA ASN A 38 -3.98 14.18 -1.04
C ASN A 38 -3.48 15.63 -1.15
N HIS A 39 -4.37 16.61 -0.99
CA HIS A 39 -4.08 18.04 -1.05
C HIS A 39 -3.78 18.66 0.32
N LEU A 40 -4.02 17.93 1.41
CA LEU A 40 -3.70 18.39 2.76
C LEU A 40 -2.19 18.49 2.97
N GLU A 41 -1.77 19.46 3.78
CA GLU A 41 -0.43 19.51 4.32
C GLU A 41 -0.19 18.38 5.34
N ASP A 42 1.06 17.96 5.53
CA ASP A 42 1.39 16.90 6.49
C ASP A 42 0.92 17.24 7.91
N ARG A 43 0.94 18.52 8.29
CA ARG A 43 0.45 18.99 9.60
C ARG A 43 -1.05 18.79 9.76
N GLU A 44 -1.83 19.04 8.71
CA GLU A 44 -3.28 18.84 8.71
C GLU A 44 -3.61 17.35 8.75
N LEU A 45 -2.84 16.52 8.05
CA LEU A 45 -2.95 15.05 8.13
C LEU A 45 -2.61 14.51 9.52
N GLN A 46 -1.62 15.07 10.20
CA GLN A 46 -1.35 14.76 11.60
C GLN A 46 -2.56 15.11 12.48
N TYR A 47 -3.14 16.29 12.28
CA TYR A 47 -4.22 16.78 13.12
C TYR A 47 -5.56 16.06 12.86
N HIS A 48 -5.90 15.79 11.60
CA HIS A 48 -7.16 15.15 11.20
C HIS A 48 -7.07 13.64 10.98
N GLY A 49 -5.87 13.05 11.10
CA GLY A 49 -5.62 11.65 10.74
C GLY A 49 -6.61 10.68 11.37
N ARG A 50 -6.95 10.85 12.65
CA ARG A 50 -7.92 9.99 13.35
C ARG A 50 -9.30 9.99 12.68
N LYS A 51 -9.75 11.15 12.21
CA LYS A 51 -11.05 11.35 11.55
C LYS A 51 -11.04 10.72 10.15
N ILE A 52 -9.98 10.95 9.39
CA ILE A 52 -9.79 10.36 8.04
C ILE A 52 -9.81 8.83 8.12
N ILE A 53 -9.08 8.24 9.07
CA ILE A 53 -9.04 6.80 9.27
C ILE A 53 -10.41 6.26 9.70
N ALA A 54 -11.12 6.95 10.60
CA ALA A 54 -12.48 6.55 11.00
C ALA A 54 -13.47 6.57 9.83
N LEU A 55 -13.45 7.61 8.98
CA LEU A 55 -14.28 7.68 7.77
C LEU A 55 -13.93 6.55 6.79
N THR A 56 -12.64 6.23 6.63
CA THR A 56 -12.20 5.13 5.77
C THR A 56 -12.67 3.77 6.29
N GLU A 57 -12.68 3.57 7.61
CA GLU A 57 -13.22 2.38 8.25
C GLU A 57 -14.75 2.30 8.11
N ALA A 58 -15.47 3.42 8.22
CA ALA A 58 -16.90 3.48 7.95
C ALA A 58 -17.21 3.05 6.50
N ALA A 59 -16.47 3.60 5.53
CA ALA A 59 -16.60 3.23 4.13
C ALA A 59 -16.36 1.72 3.90
N ARG A 60 -15.34 1.15 4.54
CA ARG A 60 -15.06 -0.30 4.54
C ARG A 60 -16.26 -1.10 5.05
N MET A 61 -16.86 -0.68 6.17
CA MET A 61 -17.98 -1.38 6.78
C MET A 61 -19.21 -1.35 5.90
N THR A 62 -19.50 -0.20 5.25
CA THR A 62 -20.56 -0.09 4.26
C THR A 62 -20.36 -1.10 3.14
N LEU A 63 -19.21 -1.09 2.46
CA LEU A 63 -18.97 -2.03 1.36
C LEU A 63 -19.09 -3.50 1.76
N LYS A 64 -18.61 -3.87 2.96
CA LYS A 64 -18.79 -5.23 3.49
C LYS A 64 -20.26 -5.59 3.71
N ARG A 65 -21.06 -4.65 4.25
CA ARG A 65 -22.50 -4.84 4.48
C ARG A 65 -23.26 -5.06 3.16
N GLU A 66 -22.82 -4.38 2.10
CA GLU A 66 -23.38 -4.51 0.75
C GLU A 66 -22.80 -5.73 -0.02
N GLY A 67 -22.11 -6.64 0.67
CA GLY A 67 -21.60 -7.88 0.07
C GLY A 67 -20.31 -7.74 -0.75
N VAL A 68 -19.64 -6.59 -0.70
CA VAL A 68 -18.38 -6.39 -1.44
C VAL A 68 -17.21 -7.04 -0.69
N ALA A 69 -16.58 -8.03 -1.32
CA ALA A 69 -15.33 -8.59 -0.85
C ALA A 69 -14.14 -7.64 -1.13
N LEU A 70 -13.56 -7.09 -0.07
CA LEU A 70 -12.47 -6.09 -0.12
C LEU A 70 -11.08 -6.72 -0.19
N TYR A 71 -10.88 -7.62 -1.14
CA TYR A 71 -9.59 -8.18 -1.48
C TYR A 71 -9.30 -7.93 -2.96
N LEU A 72 -8.04 -7.67 -3.31
CA LEU A 72 -7.64 -7.43 -4.70
C LEU A 72 -7.99 -8.59 -5.63
N PHE A 73 -7.74 -9.82 -5.17
CA PHE A 73 -7.90 -11.03 -5.99
C PHE A 73 -9.35 -11.50 -6.14
N VAL A 74 -10.31 -10.88 -5.44
CA VAL A 74 -11.72 -11.28 -5.52
C VAL A 74 -12.41 -10.44 -6.59
N LEU A 75 -13.02 -11.12 -7.56
CA LEU A 75 -13.86 -10.47 -8.57
C LEU A 75 -15.02 -9.75 -7.90
N CYS A 76 -15.37 -8.59 -8.45
CA CYS A 76 -16.50 -7.78 -7.99
C CYS A 76 -17.57 -7.78 -9.07
N PRO A 77 -18.86 -7.93 -8.73
CA PRO A 77 -19.95 -7.68 -9.67
C PRO A 77 -19.82 -6.30 -10.31
N GLU A 78 -20.16 -6.18 -11.60
CA GLU A 78 -19.98 -4.94 -12.37
C GLU A 78 -20.69 -3.74 -11.73
N GLU A 79 -21.88 -3.96 -11.16
CA GLU A 79 -22.67 -2.94 -10.47
C GLU A 79 -21.97 -2.38 -9.22
N LEU A 80 -21.16 -3.19 -8.55
CA LEU A 80 -20.46 -2.83 -7.31
C LEU A 80 -19.01 -2.40 -7.54
N LEU A 81 -18.49 -2.63 -8.74
CA LEU A 81 -17.11 -2.36 -9.12
C LEU A 81 -16.71 -0.89 -8.94
N PRO A 82 -17.54 0.13 -9.27
CA PRO A 82 -17.18 1.53 -9.08
C PRO A 82 -16.88 1.86 -7.61
N TYR A 83 -17.68 1.32 -6.67
CA TYR A 83 -17.50 1.55 -5.24
C TYR A 83 -16.24 0.88 -4.71
N LYS A 84 -15.97 -0.36 -5.15
CA LYS A 84 -14.72 -1.05 -4.83
C LYS A 84 -13.51 -0.28 -5.37
N SER A 85 -13.55 0.15 -6.63
CA SER A 85 -12.47 0.97 -7.24
C SER A 85 -12.22 2.25 -6.44
N ALA A 86 -13.27 3.01 -6.11
CA ALA A 86 -13.16 4.25 -5.35
C ALA A 86 -12.52 4.02 -3.97
N TYR A 87 -12.96 3.02 -3.23
CA TYR A 87 -12.38 2.66 -1.94
C TYR A 87 -10.91 2.26 -2.04
N PHE A 88 -10.54 1.46 -3.06
CA PHE A 88 -9.15 1.06 -3.27
C PHE A 88 -8.25 2.26 -3.65
N LYS A 89 -8.76 3.23 -4.43
CA LYS A 89 -8.04 4.50 -4.71
C LYS A 89 -7.81 5.33 -3.45
N LEU A 90 -8.78 5.36 -2.54
CA LEU A 90 -8.62 5.98 -1.22
C LEU A 90 -7.52 5.28 -0.40
N LEU A 91 -7.52 3.94 -0.35
CA LEU A 91 -6.47 3.19 0.33
C LEU A 91 -5.08 3.47 -0.23
N VAL A 92 -4.94 3.59 -1.56
CA VAL A 92 -3.65 3.92 -2.16
C VAL A 92 -3.22 5.35 -1.81
N SER A 93 -4.15 6.30 -1.71
CA SER A 93 -3.88 7.67 -1.25
C SER A 93 -3.34 7.67 0.19
N ILE A 94 -3.98 6.92 1.08
CA ILE A 94 -3.51 6.73 2.47
C ILE A 94 -2.12 6.09 2.52
N ARG A 95 -1.87 5.05 1.69
CA ARG A 95 -0.57 4.38 1.62
C ARG A 95 0.55 5.33 1.27
N ARG A 96 0.33 6.23 0.29
CA ARG A 96 1.33 7.21 -0.17
C ARG A 96 1.66 8.25 0.90
N ARG A 97 0.66 8.68 1.67
CA ARG A 97 0.83 9.66 2.76
C ARG A 97 1.05 9.01 4.13
N ARG A 98 1.25 7.68 4.21
CA ARG A 98 1.40 6.93 5.47
C ARG A 98 2.38 7.57 6.47
N PRO A 99 3.56 8.09 6.07
CA PRO A 99 4.50 8.72 7.01
C PRO A 99 3.96 10.00 7.67
N ALA A 100 3.01 10.68 7.03
CA ALA A 100 2.42 11.92 7.52
C ALA A 100 1.29 11.71 8.53
N PHE A 101 0.82 10.47 8.72
CA PHE A 101 -0.19 10.18 9.74
C PHE A 101 0.42 10.07 11.14
N PRO A 102 -0.38 10.32 12.19
CA PRO A 102 0.02 10.09 13.58
C PRO A 102 0.52 8.67 13.83
N ALA A 103 1.55 8.53 14.67
CA ALA A 103 2.18 7.25 14.95
C ALA A 103 1.24 6.25 15.65
N ASP A 104 0.28 6.74 16.43
CA ASP A 104 -0.75 5.93 17.11
C ASP A 104 -1.75 5.29 16.14
N LEU A 105 -1.80 5.73 14.88
CA LEU A 105 -2.69 5.18 13.84
C LEU A 105 -2.02 4.09 12.99
N ARG A 106 -0.75 3.77 13.21
CA ARG A 106 0.00 2.85 12.35
C ARG A 106 -0.64 1.48 12.20
N ASP A 107 -1.16 0.91 13.30
CA ASP A 107 -1.77 -0.43 13.28
C ASP A 107 -3.11 -0.43 12.56
N ARG A 108 -3.92 0.62 12.77
CA ARG A 108 -5.19 0.80 12.04
C ARG A 108 -4.94 1.00 10.56
N ILE A 109 -3.95 1.80 10.20
CA ILE A 109 -3.52 1.98 8.80
C ILE A 109 -3.03 0.66 8.22
N ALA A 110 -2.20 -0.11 8.92
CA ALA A 110 -1.75 -1.42 8.44
C ALA A 110 -2.94 -2.37 8.20
N SER A 111 -3.90 -2.42 9.12
CA SER A 111 -5.15 -3.18 8.94
C SER A 111 -5.97 -2.68 7.74
N LEU A 112 -5.99 -1.38 7.49
CA LEU A 112 -6.63 -0.80 6.31
C LEU A 112 -5.93 -1.25 5.01
N LEU A 113 -4.60 -1.18 4.99
CA LEU A 113 -3.76 -1.44 3.82
C LEU A 113 -3.53 -2.93 3.55
N SER A 114 -3.81 -3.82 4.50
CA SER A 114 -3.72 -5.29 4.29
C SER A 114 -4.51 -5.76 3.06
N ALA A 115 -5.61 -5.08 2.73
CA ALA A 115 -6.40 -5.33 1.53
C ALA A 115 -5.63 -5.09 0.22
N LEU A 116 -4.62 -4.19 0.22
CA LEU A 116 -3.74 -3.90 -0.91
C LEU A 116 -2.50 -4.81 -0.98
N GLU A 117 -2.08 -5.37 0.15
CA GLU A 117 -0.81 -6.11 0.29
C GLU A 117 -0.91 -7.58 -0.11
N SER A 118 -2.10 -8.06 -0.47
CA SER A 118 -2.24 -9.40 -1.03
C SER A 118 -1.46 -9.51 -2.35
N ASN A 119 -0.37 -10.27 -2.30
CA ASN A 119 0.39 -10.71 -3.48
C ASN A 119 -0.30 -11.87 -4.23
N PHE A 120 -1.44 -12.34 -3.71
CA PHE A 120 -2.25 -13.31 -4.42
C PHE A 120 -2.85 -12.66 -5.67
N VAL A 121 -2.50 -13.18 -6.84
CA VAL A 121 -3.01 -12.74 -8.14
C VAL A 121 -3.74 -13.92 -8.77
N ILE A 122 -5.06 -13.85 -8.85
CA ILE A 122 -5.86 -14.81 -9.61
C ILE A 122 -6.12 -14.20 -10.97
N ARG A 123 -5.59 -14.81 -12.03
CA ARG A 123 -5.91 -14.45 -13.42
C ARG A 123 -7.11 -15.25 -13.87
N CYS A 124 -8.32 -14.82 -13.51
CA CYS A 124 -9.54 -15.36 -14.09
C CYS A 124 -9.77 -14.73 -15.47
N GLY A 125 -9.69 -15.53 -16.54
CA GLY A 125 -10.01 -15.06 -17.90
C GLY A 125 -9.05 -14.00 -18.46
N GLY A 126 -7.85 -13.85 -17.90
CA GLY A 126 -6.85 -12.86 -18.36
C GLY A 126 -7.05 -11.43 -17.84
N VAL A 127 -8.04 -11.18 -16.98
CA VAL A 127 -8.31 -9.85 -16.42
C VAL A 127 -7.41 -9.58 -15.22
N ASP A 128 -6.61 -8.51 -15.28
CA ASP A 128 -5.90 -8.00 -14.10
C ASP A 128 -6.87 -7.20 -13.22
N THR A 129 -7.21 -7.76 -12.06
CA THR A 129 -8.04 -7.09 -11.04
C THR A 129 -7.50 -5.73 -10.60
N ARG A 130 -6.18 -5.49 -10.66
CA ARG A 130 -5.58 -4.18 -10.34
C ARG A 130 -5.85 -3.15 -11.43
N ALA A 131 -5.80 -3.57 -12.69
CA ALA A 131 -6.17 -2.76 -13.85
C ALA A 131 -7.66 -2.39 -13.81
N GLN A 132 -8.52 -3.37 -13.50
CA GLN A 132 -9.96 -3.17 -13.38
C GLN A 132 -10.33 -2.15 -12.29
N LEU A 133 -9.56 -2.10 -11.20
CA LEU A 133 -9.74 -1.12 -10.13
C LEU A 133 -9.10 0.23 -10.46
N GLY A 134 -8.31 0.34 -11.53
CA GLY A 134 -7.57 1.54 -11.91
C GLY A 134 -6.51 1.94 -10.90
N ILE A 135 -5.85 0.95 -10.27
CA ILE A 135 -4.82 1.16 -9.23
C ILE A 135 -3.44 0.63 -9.62
N GLU A 136 -3.30 0.03 -10.80
CA GLU A 136 -2.06 -0.58 -11.28
C GLU A 136 -0.86 0.39 -11.24
N GLU A 137 -1.01 1.58 -11.83
CA GLU A 137 0.00 2.64 -11.83
C GLU A 137 0.16 3.27 -10.45
N LEU A 138 -0.88 3.20 -9.61
CA LEU A 138 -0.84 3.80 -8.28
C LEU A 138 -0.06 2.94 -7.28
N LEU A 139 0.09 1.65 -7.59
CA LEU A 139 0.81 0.70 -6.76
C LEU A 139 2.32 0.71 -6.99
N VAL A 140 2.79 1.16 -8.17
CA VAL A 140 4.22 1.29 -8.51
C VAL A 140 4.86 2.40 -7.67
N PRO A 141 6.01 2.15 -7.01
CA PRO A 141 6.77 3.19 -6.34
C PRO A 141 7.16 4.28 -7.35
N LYS A 142 7.02 5.56 -6.97
CA LYS A 142 7.33 6.72 -7.84
C LYS A 142 8.83 6.84 -8.22
N ASN A 143 9.66 5.87 -7.83
CA ASN A 143 11.07 5.73 -8.23
C ASN A 143 11.33 4.29 -8.70
N PRO A 144 11.43 4.04 -10.01
CA PRO A 144 11.88 2.74 -10.53
C PRO A 144 13.41 2.54 -10.45
N LEU A 145 14.18 3.47 -9.88
CA LEU A 145 15.66 3.48 -9.99
C LEU A 145 16.46 2.99 -8.78
N VAL A 146 15.88 2.32 -7.79
CA VAL A 146 16.66 1.74 -6.66
C VAL A 146 16.33 0.27 -6.41
N ALA A 147 15.94 -0.46 -7.45
CA ALA A 147 15.70 -1.89 -7.38
C ALA A 147 16.38 -2.60 -8.54
N CYS A 148 17.72 -2.51 -8.62
CA CYS A 148 18.54 -3.52 -9.30
C CYS A 148 20.03 -3.24 -9.10
N GLU A 149 20.55 -3.40 -7.87
CA GLU A 149 21.97 -3.75 -7.71
C GLU A 149 22.11 -4.75 -6.56
N THR A 150 21.85 -6.01 -6.86
CA THR A 150 22.60 -7.08 -6.20
C THR A 150 22.73 -8.27 -7.15
N THR A 151 24.00 -8.59 -7.42
CA THR A 151 24.50 -9.90 -7.83
C THR A 151 24.41 -10.23 -9.32
N THR A 152 25.50 -9.92 -10.04
CA THR A 152 26.32 -10.91 -10.76
C THR A 152 27.59 -10.25 -11.31
N GLN A 153 28.77 -10.57 -10.77
CA GLN A 153 29.97 -10.64 -11.59
C GLN A 153 30.89 -11.75 -11.05
N THR A 154 30.80 -12.89 -11.71
CA THR A 154 31.69 -14.04 -11.59
C THR A 154 32.97 -13.78 -12.38
N ALA A 155 34.10 -14.14 -11.76
CA ALA A 155 35.41 -14.52 -12.32
C ALA A 155 35.83 -13.98 -13.70
N ALA A 156 36.82 -13.10 -13.70
CA ALA A 156 38.01 -13.20 -14.56
C ALA A 156 39.04 -12.18 -14.04
N ASP A 157 40.15 -12.66 -13.49
CA ASP A 157 41.47 -12.10 -13.75
C ASP A 157 42.52 -13.01 -13.10
N ALA A 158 43.08 -13.87 -13.95
CA ALA A 158 44.31 -14.58 -13.70
C ALA A 158 45.47 -13.71 -14.22
N ALA A 159 46.34 -13.22 -13.34
CA ALA A 159 47.75 -12.99 -13.64
C ALA A 159 48.55 -12.67 -12.37
N ALA A 160 49.53 -13.55 -12.08
CA ALA A 160 50.85 -13.32 -11.49
C ALA A 160 50.99 -12.27 -10.33
N ILE A 161 51.63 -12.61 -9.21
CA ILE A 161 53.10 -12.66 -9.10
C ILE A 161 53.53 -13.53 -7.91
N SER A 162 54.69 -14.13 -8.13
CA SER A 162 55.45 -15.11 -7.36
C SER A 162 56.12 -14.59 -6.08
N THR A 163 56.54 -15.57 -5.26
CA THR A 163 57.56 -15.57 -4.19
C THR A 163 57.18 -15.12 -2.77
N ALA A 164 57.20 -16.08 -1.83
CA ALA A 164 58.19 -16.11 -0.74
C ALA A 164 58.06 -17.40 0.11
N GLN A 165 59.14 -18.17 0.15
CA GLN A 165 59.40 -19.29 1.06
C GLN A 165 59.52 -18.85 2.53
N LYS A 166 59.00 -19.70 3.43
CA LYS A 166 59.53 -20.14 4.75
C LYS A 166 58.32 -20.47 5.65
N SER A 167 58.27 -21.49 6.50
CA SER A 167 59.18 -22.58 6.86
C SER A 167 58.54 -23.35 8.04
N TYR A 168 58.69 -24.69 8.09
CA TYR A 168 58.55 -25.58 9.28
C TYR A 168 57.16 -25.60 9.98
N ALA A 169 56.64 -26.66 10.60
CA ALA A 169 57.20 -27.91 11.10
C ALA A 169 56.09 -28.98 11.18
N ALA A 170 56.55 -30.22 11.34
CA ALA A 170 55.82 -31.47 11.50
C ALA A 170 54.71 -31.47 12.57
N SER A 171 53.70 -32.30 12.37
CA SER A 171 53.48 -33.44 13.27
C SER A 171 52.69 -34.55 12.59
N ASP A 172 53.23 -35.72 12.85
CA ASP A 172 52.92 -37.06 12.40
C ASP A 172 51.71 -37.61 13.16
N VAL A 173 50.74 -38.18 12.46
CA VAL A 173 49.77 -39.13 13.03
C VAL A 173 49.59 -40.24 12.00
N MET A 174 50.40 -41.30 12.14
CA MET A 174 50.16 -42.61 11.54
C MET A 174 48.82 -43.18 12.05
N LEU A 175 47.89 -43.42 11.14
CA LEU A 175 46.87 -44.46 11.27
C LEU A 175 47.21 -45.55 10.26
N ARG A 176 47.75 -46.67 10.72
CA ARG A 176 47.68 -47.94 10.01
C ARG A 176 47.53 -49.09 11.00
N THR A 177 46.50 -49.89 10.74
CA THR A 177 46.53 -51.33 11.00
C THR A 177 47.38 -52.00 9.92
#